data_AF-A0A8H7YPW2-F1
#
_entry.id   AF-A0A8H7YPW2-F1
#
_cell.length_a   1.000
_cell.length_b   1.000
_cell.length_c   1.000
_cell.angle_alpha   90.00
_cell.angle_beta   90.00
_cell.angle_gamma   90.00
#
_symmetry.space_group_name_H-M   'P 1'
#
loop_
_entity.id
_entity.type
_entity.pdbx_description
1 polymer ?
#
loop_
_entity_poly.entity_id
_entity_poly.type
_entity_poly.pdbx_seq_one_letter_code
_entity_poly.pdbx_strand_id
1 'polypeptide(L)'
;MVRISDTIKEDHRLLREYHDKIIHAGDEDTGTRWGNKFTWELARYTVAEELVVYPALESYIDHGKIMADKDRRENQEVCPVSCILQPSQEIQSLFQGKKKERKKTGGLVFE
;
A
#
# COMPACT_ATOMS: atom_id res chain seq x y z
N MET A 1 22.85 -5.32 -12.76
CA MET A 1 22.25 -3.98 -12.85
C MET A 1 20.79 -4.12 -12.43
N VAL A 2 20.33 -3.41 -11.40
CA VAL A 2 18.95 -3.53 -10.90
C VAL A 2 18.02 -2.73 -11.83
N ARG A 3 16.91 -3.32 -12.27
CA ARG A 3 15.89 -2.61 -13.07
C ARG A 3 14.86 -1.98 -12.14
N ILE A 4 14.39 -0.79 -12.49
CA ILE A 4 13.31 -0.09 -11.75
C ILE A 4 12.08 -1.00 -11.62
N SER A 5 11.74 -1.75 -12.67
CA SER A 5 10.64 -2.72 -12.67
C SER A 5 10.80 -3.83 -11.63
N ASP A 6 12.02 -4.25 -11.34
CA ASP A 6 12.28 -5.34 -10.40
C ASP A 6 12.15 -4.82 -8.96
N THR A 7 12.61 -3.59 -8.70
CA THR A 7 12.43 -2.91 -7.41
C THR A 7 10.95 -2.68 -7.08
N ILE A 8 10.15 -2.22 -8.05
CA ILE A 8 8.70 -1.97 -7.86
C ILE A 8 7.96 -3.27 -7.51
N LYS A 9 8.28 -4.36 -8.21
CA LYS A 9 7.69 -5.68 -7.93
C LYS A 9 8.05 -6.19 -6.54
N GLU A 10 9.27 -5.93 -6.09
CA GLU A 10 9.70 -6.29 -4.74
C GLU A 10 8.98 -5.45 -3.68
N ASP A 11 8.81 -4.15 -3.90
CA ASP A 11 8.05 -3.28 -3.00
C ASP A 11 6.58 -3.75 -2.88
N HIS A 12 5.94 -4.15 -3.99
CA HIS A 12 4.61 -4.80 -3.96
C HIS A 12 4.58 -6.09 -3.14
N ARG A 13 5.61 -6.94 -3.30
CA ARG A 13 5.72 -8.20 -2.55
C ARG A 13 5.82 -7.94 -1.05
N LEU A 14 6.62 -6.96 -0.66
CA LEU A 14 6.81 -6.57 0.74
C LEU A 14 5.53 -5.97 1.33
N LEU A 15 4.84 -5.09 0.61
CA LEU A 15 3.55 -4.53 1.06
C LEU A 15 2.51 -5.62 1.32
N ARG A 16 2.42 -6.62 0.44
CA ARG A 16 1.53 -7.79 0.63
C ARG A 16 1.94 -8.60 1.87
N GLU A 17 3.23 -8.87 2.04
CA GLU A 17 3.74 -9.61 3.19
C GLU A 17 3.44 -8.89 4.52
N TYR A 18 3.63 -7.58 4.59
CA TYR A 18 3.33 -6.79 5.79
C TYR A 18 1.83 -6.73 6.07
N HIS A 19 1.01 -6.58 5.02
CA HIS A 19 -0.44 -6.67 5.14
C HIS A 19 -0.87 -8.01 5.77
N ASP A 20 -0.32 -9.13 5.28
CA ASP A 20 -0.65 -10.45 5.83
C ASP A 20 -0.21 -10.58 7.29
N LYS A 21 0.96 -10.05 7.65
CA LYS A 21 1.44 -10.01 9.04
C LYS A 21 0.55 -9.16 9.95
N ILE A 22 -0.01 -8.05 9.47
CA ILE A 22 -0.94 -7.21 10.22
C ILE A 22 -2.26 -7.96 10.49
N ILE A 23 -2.82 -8.62 9.46
CA ILE A 23 -4.08 -9.36 9.58
C ILE A 23 -3.95 -10.54 10.53
N HIS A 24 -2.84 -11.30 10.43
CA HIS A 24 -2.60 -12.49 11.23
C HIS A 24 -1.95 -12.20 12.60
N ALA A 25 -1.69 -10.94 12.95
CA ALA A 25 -1.14 -10.58 14.25
C ALA A 25 -2.06 -11.04 15.39
N GLY A 26 -1.54 -11.85 16.30
CA GLY A 26 -2.28 -12.33 17.48
C GLY A 26 -2.46 -11.26 18.56
N ASP A 27 -1.55 -10.29 18.59
CA ASP A 27 -1.47 -9.22 19.59
C ASP A 27 -1.40 -7.82 18.95
N GLU A 28 -1.67 -6.81 19.78
CA GLU A 28 -1.73 -5.41 19.35
C GLU A 28 -0.35 -4.82 19.05
N ASP A 29 0.71 -5.24 19.75
CA ASP A 29 2.07 -4.76 19.52
C ASP A 29 2.60 -5.20 18.15
N THR A 30 2.47 -6.49 17.83
CA THR A 30 2.84 -7.04 16.52
C THR A 30 2.06 -6.35 15.40
N GLY A 31 0.75 -6.15 15.58
CA GLY A 31 -0.08 -5.42 14.61
C GLY A 31 0.39 -3.98 14.40
N THR A 32 0.73 -3.29 15.48
CA THR A 32 1.22 -1.90 15.46
C THR A 32 2.58 -1.80 14.76
N ARG A 33 3.52 -2.70 15.08
CA ARG A 33 4.87 -2.73 14.50
C ARG A 33 4.85 -2.99 13.00
N TRP A 34 4.08 -3.98 12.55
CA TRP A 34 3.94 -4.25 11.11
C TRP A 34 3.10 -3.18 10.41
N GLY A 35 2.09 -2.61 11.08
CA GLY A 35 1.33 -1.47 10.59
C GLY A 35 2.22 -0.26 10.30
N ASN A 36 3.11 0.09 11.24
CA ASN A 36 4.07 1.18 11.03
C ASN A 36 4.99 0.89 9.84
N LYS A 37 5.54 -0.34 9.75
CA LYS A 37 6.39 -0.74 8.61
C LYS A 37 5.64 -0.65 7.28
N PHE A 38 4.41 -1.15 7.23
CA PHE A 38 3.57 -1.07 6.03
C PHE A 38 3.33 0.38 5.61
N THR A 39 2.99 1.27 6.55
CA THR A 39 2.76 2.69 6.26
C THR A 39 4.00 3.37 5.68
N TRP A 40 5.18 3.15 6.28
CA TRP A 40 6.43 3.75 5.77
C TRP A 40 6.78 3.28 4.35
N GLU A 41 6.61 1.98 4.09
CA GLU A 41 6.93 1.41 2.79
C GLU A 41 5.91 1.81 1.72
N LEU A 42 4.64 1.93 2.11
CA LEU A 42 3.59 2.44 1.22
C LEU A 42 3.85 3.90 0.85
N ALA A 43 4.20 4.74 1.83
CA ALA A 43 4.54 6.14 1.59
C ALA A 43 5.73 6.29 0.63
N ARG A 44 6.81 5.51 0.85
CA ARG A 44 7.98 5.49 -0.03
C ARG A 44 7.60 5.05 -1.45
N TYR A 45 6.82 3.98 -1.56
CA TYR A 45 6.38 3.40 -2.82
C TYR A 45 5.55 4.39 -3.66
N THR A 46 4.53 5.01 -3.05
CA THR A 46 3.66 5.96 -3.74
C THR A 46 4.41 7.19 -4.25
N VAL A 47 5.40 7.69 -3.49
CA VAL A 47 6.27 8.79 -3.95
C VAL A 47 7.15 8.35 -5.13
N ALA A 48 7.67 7.13 -5.10
CA ALA A 48 8.48 6.60 -6.19
C ALA A 48 7.68 6.45 -7.50
N GLU A 49 6.41 6.07 -7.41
CA GLU A 49 5.51 6.01 -8.57
C GLU A 49 5.32 7.39 -9.22
N GLU A 50 5.02 8.40 -8.40
CA GLU A 50 4.82 9.77 -8.89
C GLU A 50 6.07 10.38 -9.53
N LEU A 51 7.25 10.15 -8.93
CA LEU A 51 8.49 10.76 -9.39
C LEU A 51 9.18 10.01 -10.52
N VAL A 52 8.99 8.68 -10.61
CA VAL A 52 9.78 7.84 -11.52
C VAL A 52 8.89 7.05 -12.48
N VAL A 53 7.85 6.39 -11.98
CA VAL A 53 7.05 5.46 -12.79
C VAL A 53 6.16 6.21 -13.76
N TYR A 54 5.37 7.18 -13.29
CA TYR A 54 4.46 7.91 -14.18
C TYR A 54 5.18 8.71 -15.26
N PRO A 55 6.28 9.44 -14.99
CA PRO A 55 7.06 10.07 -16.05
C PRO A 55 7.63 9.06 -17.06
N ALA A 56 8.05 7.88 -16.60
CA ALA A 56 8.53 6.82 -17.49
C ALA A 56 7.41 6.21 -18.33
N LEU A 57 6.22 5.96 -17.77
CA LEU A 57 5.05 5.51 -18.53
C LEU A 57 4.68 6.52 -19.60
N GLU A 58 4.58 7.80 -19.23
CA GLU A 58 4.25 8.90 -20.16
C GLU A 58 5.27 9.05 -21.29
N SER A 59 6.56 8.80 -21.02
CA SER A 59 7.65 9.03 -21.99
C SER A 59 7.95 7.84 -22.90
N TYR A 60 7.75 6.61 -22.42
CA TYR A 60 8.25 5.40 -23.09
C TYR A 60 7.14 4.44 -23.56
N ILE A 61 5.87 4.69 -23.21
CA ILE A 61 4.74 3.81 -23.58
C ILE A 61 3.70 4.59 -24.37
N ASP A 62 3.25 4.03 -25.50
CA ASP A 62 2.12 4.56 -26.25
C ASP A 62 0.85 4.53 -25.39
N HIS A 63 0.13 5.65 -25.33
CA HIS A 63 -0.98 5.88 -24.39
C HIS A 63 -0.59 5.84 -22.90
N GLY A 64 0.71 5.91 -22.57
CA GLY A 64 1.21 5.86 -21.20
C GLY A 64 0.66 6.94 -20.27
N LYS A 65 0.28 8.10 -20.81
CA LYS A 65 -0.43 9.14 -20.04
C LYS A 65 -1.80 8.69 -19.53
N ILE A 66 -2.58 7.96 -20.33
CA ILE A 66 -3.88 7.44 -19.91
C ILE A 66 -3.71 6.40 -18.80
N MET A 67 -2.67 5.57 -18.90
CA MET A 67 -2.32 4.58 -17.88
C MET A 67 -1.87 5.27 -16.59
N ALA A 68 -0.96 6.23 -16.68
CA ALA A 68 -0.51 7.01 -15.52
C ALA A 68 -1.65 7.77 -14.85
N ASP A 69 -2.55 8.40 -15.61
CA ASP A 69 -3.70 9.12 -15.05
C ASP A 69 -4.72 8.19 -14.39
N LYS A 70 -4.88 6.96 -14.89
CA LYS A 70 -5.70 5.93 -14.25
C LYS A 70 -5.09 5.51 -12.91
N ASP A 71 -3.81 5.18 -12.90
CA ASP A 71 -3.12 4.70 -11.69
C ASP A 71 -2.98 5.83 -10.65
N ARG A 72 -2.74 7.07 -11.06
CA ARG A 72 -2.77 8.25 -10.16
C ARG A 72 -4.11 8.38 -9.44
N ARG A 73 -5.23 8.20 -10.15
CA ARG A 73 -6.56 8.29 -9.55
C ARG A 73 -6.77 7.17 -8.54
N GLU A 74 -6.38 5.94 -8.88
CA GLU A 74 -6.48 4.79 -7.97
C GLU A 74 -5.61 5.00 -6.71
N ASN A 75 -4.40 5.52 -6.85
CA ASN A 75 -3.54 5.86 -5.71
C ASN A 75 -4.14 6.96 -4.82
N GLN A 76 -4.79 7.98 -5.41
CA GLN A 76 -5.46 9.03 -4.64
C GLN A 76 -6.66 8.52 -3.83
N GLU A 77 -7.33 7.45 -4.30
CA GLU A 77 -8.42 6.80 -3.56
C GLU A 77 -7.90 5.96 -2.39
N VAL A 78 -6.74 5.32 -2.54
CA VAL A 78 -6.14 4.47 -1.50
C VAL A 78 -5.38 5.28 -0.45
N CYS A 79 -4.56 6.23 -0.90
CA CYS A 79 -3.65 7.00 -0.06
C CYS A 79 -3.38 8.36 -0.72
N PRO A 80 -4.21 9.38 -0.46
CA PRO A 80 -3.91 10.73 -0.94
C PRO A 80 -2.58 11.22 -0.35
N VAL A 81 -1.91 12.15 -1.04
CA VAL A 81 -0.60 12.70 -0.61
C VAL A 81 -0.61 13.23 0.83
N SER A 82 -1.78 13.67 1.33
CA SER A 82 -1.96 14.04 2.75
C SER A 82 -1.65 12.90 3.72
N CYS A 83 -1.97 11.66 3.35
CA CYS A 83 -1.70 10.45 4.12
C CYS A 83 -0.21 10.04 4.08
N ILE A 84 0.52 10.43 3.02
CA ILE A 84 1.99 10.28 2.91
C ILE A 84 2.72 11.24 3.86
N LEU A 85 2.24 12.47 3.98
CA LEU A 85 2.84 13.52 4.82
C LEU A 85 2.44 13.43 6.30
N GLN A 86 1.41 12.65 6.59
CA GLN A 86 0.91 12.37 7.92
C GLN A 86 0.68 10.86 8.04
N PRO A 87 1.74 10.04 8.21
CA PRO A 87 1.60 8.64 8.58
C PRO A 87 1.06 8.56 10.02
N SER A 88 -0.20 8.95 10.20
CA SER A 88 -0.86 9.13 11.47
C SER A 88 -1.68 7.88 11.82
N GLN A 89 -2.16 7.83 13.07
CA GLN A 89 -2.88 6.71 13.68
C GLN A 89 -4.16 6.28 12.93
N GLU A 90 -4.59 7.01 11.90
CA GLU A 90 -5.79 6.73 11.09
C GLU A 90 -5.67 5.46 10.22
N ILE A 91 -4.50 5.16 9.64
CA ILE A 91 -4.31 3.90 8.92
C ILE A 91 -4.43 2.71 9.88
N GLN A 92 -3.85 2.83 11.08
CA GLN A 92 -4.00 1.80 12.11
C GLN A 92 -5.45 1.63 12.55
N SER A 93 -6.20 2.73 12.73
CA SER A 93 -7.61 2.64 13.14
C SER A 93 -8.50 1.99 12.07
N LEU A 94 -8.23 2.22 10.77
CA LEU A 94 -8.89 1.54 9.65
C LEU A 94 -8.65 0.02 9.67
N PHE A 95 -7.40 -0.41 9.88
CA PHE A 95 -7.08 -1.85 9.99
C PHE A 95 -7.69 -2.49 11.24
N GLN A 96 -7.67 -1.79 12.38
CA GLN A 96 -8.29 -2.27 13.62
C GLN A 96 -9.83 -2.35 13.50
N GLY A 97 -10.44 -1.42 12.78
CA GLY A 97 -11.88 -1.44 12.44
C GLY A 97 -12.26 -2.68 11.64
N LYS A 98 -11.53 -2.97 10.55
CA LYS A 98 -11.72 -4.18 9.72
C LYS A 98 -11.50 -5.48 10.50
N LYS A 99 -10.50 -5.51 11.41
CA LYS A 99 -10.21 -6.66 12.26
C LYS A 99 -11.33 -6.92 13.29
N LYS A 100 -11.89 -5.85 13.85
CA LYS A 100 -13.05 -5.91 14.77
C LYS A 100 -14.31 -6.38 14.05
N GLU A 101 -14.49 -5.98 12.79
CA GLU A 101 -15.58 -6.44 11.93
C GLU A 101 -15.45 -7.93 11.59
N ARG A 102 -14.26 -8.42 11.22
CA ARG A 102 -13.99 -9.86 11.01
C ARG A 102 -14.18 -10.72 12.26
N LYS A 103 -13.84 -10.20 13.45
CA LYS A 103 -14.12 -10.90 14.72
C LYS A 103 -15.61 -10.97 15.03
N LYS A 104 -16.40 -9.96 14.64
CA LYS A 104 -17.88 -9.96 14.81
C LYS A 104 -18.60 -10.85 13.80
N THR A 105 -18.11 -10.95 12.57
CA THR A 105 -18.73 -11.76 11.51
C THR A 105 -18.26 -13.22 11.50
N GLY A 106 -17.47 -13.64 12.50
CA GLY A 106 -17.15 -15.05 12.73
C GLY A 106 -16.59 -15.73 11.47
N GLY A 107 -15.44 -15.26 10.98
CA GLY A 107 -14.62 -15.95 9.98
C GLY A 107 -15.43 -16.66 8.88
N LEU A 108 -15.92 -15.93 7.89
CA LEU A 108 -16.33 -16.53 6.63
C LEU A 108 -15.08 -17.15 5.98
N VAL A 109 -14.96 -18.47 6.17
CA VAL A 109 -14.20 -19.37 5.31
C VAL A 109 -14.74 -19.16 3.90
N PHE A 110 -13.90 -18.64 3.01
CA PHE A 110 -14.12 -18.82 1.58
C PHE A 110 -13.42 -20.13 1.23
N GLU A 111 -14.20 -21.15 0.87
CA GLU A 111 -13.69 -22.28 0.06
C GLU A 111 -13.19 -21.80 -1.30
#